data_AF-A0A534G6C7-F1
#
_entry.id   AF-A0A534G6C7-F1
#
_cell.length_a   1.000
_cell.length_b   1.000
_cell.length_c   1.000
_cell.angle_alpha   90.00
_cell.angle_beta   90.00
_cell.angle_gamma   90.00
#
_symmetry.space_group_name_H-M   'P 1'
#
loop_
_entity.id
_entity.type
_entity.pdbx_description
1 polymer ?
#
loop_
_entity_poly.entity_id
_entity_poly.type
_entity_poly.pdbx_seq_one_letter_code
_entity_poly.pdbx_strand_id
1 'polypeptide(L)' 'LDLATHVLGESDKAARWLTSESRALGGEVPLHLLDTDIGTQRVQQELRQIEFGMPL' A
#
# COMPACT_ATOMS: atom_id res chain seq x y z
N LEU A 1 7.34 4.54 3.91
CA LEU A 1 6.38 5.67 3.84
C LEU A 1 6.50 6.45 2.55
N ASP A 2 7.72 6.69 2.07
CA ASP A 2 8.00 7.55 0.91
C ASP A 2 7.27 7.13 -0.36
N LEU A 3 7.25 5.82 -0.69
CA LEU A 3 6.52 5.32 -1.86
C LEU A 3 5.00 5.58 -1.75
N ALA A 4 4.40 5.32 -0.59
CA ALA A 4 2.96 5.55 -0.40
C ALA A 4 2.61 7.05 -0.53
N THR A 5 3.48 7.93 0.00
CA THR A 5 3.31 9.39 -0.13
C THR A 5 3.47 9.85 -1.57
N HIS A 6 4.43 9.27 -2.30
CA HIS A 6 4.63 9.55 -3.72
C HIS A 6 3.40 9.17 -4.56
N VAL A 7 2.92 7.94 -4.38
CA VAL A 7 1.78 7.38 -5.14
C VAL A 7 0.46 8.08 -4.80
N LEU A 8 0.23 8.40 -3.52
CA LEU A 8 -1.04 8.96 -3.04
C LEU A 8 -1.03 10.50 -2.94
N GLY A 9 0.12 11.12 -3.26
CA GLY A 9 0.32 12.57 -3.37
C GLY A 9 0.48 13.33 -2.05
N GLU A 10 -0.03 12.82 -0.93
CA GLU A 10 0.02 13.47 0.38
C GLU A 10 0.25 12.46 1.52
N SER A 11 0.96 12.91 2.55
CA SER A 11 1.32 12.09 3.72
C SER A 11 0.09 11.57 4.47
N ASP A 12 -0.96 12.39 4.59
CA ASP A 12 -2.20 12.01 5.25
C ASP A 12 -2.95 10.90 4.49
N LYS A 13 -2.95 10.96 3.16
CA LYS A 13 -3.54 9.92 2.31
C LYS A 13 -2.75 8.63 2.45
N ALA A 14 -1.42 8.71 2.46
CA ALA A 14 -0.55 7.56 2.70
C ALA A 14 -0.77 6.92 4.06
N ALA A 15 -0.85 7.72 5.13
CA ALA A 15 -1.09 7.23 6.48
C ALA A 15 -2.44 6.52 6.61
N ARG A 16 -3.51 7.12 6.06
CA ARG A 16 -4.85 6.50 6.03
C ARG A 16 -4.86 5.19 5.26
N TRP A 17 -4.22 5.16 4.10
CA TRP A 17 -4.15 3.95 3.28
C TRP A 17 -3.36 2.83 3.99
N LEU A 18 -2.22 3.15 4.59
CA LEU A 18 -1.40 2.18 5.33
C LEU A 18 -2.12 1.55 6.53
N THR A 19 -3.10 2.24 7.10
CA THR A 19 -3.84 1.83 8.32
C THR A 19 -5.25 1.32 8.05
N SER A 20 -5.68 1.26 6.79
CA SER A 20 -6.98 0.74 6.38
C SER A 20 -6.83 -0.63 5.73
N GLU A 21 -7.83 -1.49 5.87
CA GLU A 21 -7.86 -2.79 5.18
C GLU A 21 -7.82 -2.59 3.66
N SER A 22 -6.92 -3.31 2.98
CA SER A 22 -6.85 -3.36 1.53
C SER A 22 -7.46 -4.65 1.00
N ARG A 23 -8.47 -4.51 0.13
CA ARG A 23 -9.06 -5.65 -0.60
C ARG A 23 -8.05 -6.33 -1.53
N ALA A 24 -7.15 -5.58 -2.15
CA ALA A 24 -6.12 -6.13 -3.03
C ALA A 24 -5.07 -6.96 -2.25
N LEU A 25 -4.92 -6.71 -0.94
CA LEU A 25 -4.08 -7.50 -0.06
C LEU A 25 -4.83 -8.64 0.65
N GLY A 26 -6.07 -8.94 0.24
CA GLY A 26 -6.88 -9.99 0.85
C GLY A 26 -7.59 -9.57 2.13
N GLY A 27 -7.81 -8.26 2.33
CA GLY A 27 -8.43 -7.70 3.54
C GLY A 27 -7.43 -7.32 4.63
N GLU A 28 -6.13 -7.49 4.39
CA GLU A 28 -5.08 -7.14 5.36
C GLU A 28 -4.84 -5.63 5.42
N VAL A 29 -4.38 -5.16 6.57
CA VAL A 29 -3.90 -3.78 6.76
C VAL A 29 -2.46 -3.70 6.26
N PRO A 30 -2.12 -2.81 5.29
CA PRO A 30 -0.77 -2.76 4.71
C PRO A 30 0.34 -2.60 5.75
N LEU A 31 0.11 -1.82 6.80
CA LEU A 31 1.08 -1.62 7.89
C LEU A 31 1.46 -2.94 8.58
N HIS A 32 0.52 -3.87 8.77
CA HIS A 32 0.79 -5.17 9.41
C HIS A 32 1.64 -6.11 8.54
N LEU A 33 1.70 -5.86 7.22
CA LEU A 33 2.51 -6.67 6.30
C LEU A 33 3.97 -6.22 6.24
N LEU A 34 4.30 -5.03 6.77
CA LEU A 34 5.65 -4.45 6.66
C LEU A 34 6.69 -5.16 7.55
N ASP A 35 6.27 -6.05 8.44
CA ASP A 35 7.17 -6.81 9.32
C ASP A 35 7.94 -7.94 8.59
N THR A 36 7.61 -8.20 7.33
CA THR A 36 8.29 -9.22 6.51
C THR A 36 8.66 -8.67 5.14
N ASP A 37 9.72 -9.21 4.54
CA ASP A 37 10.13 -8.85 3.18
C ASP A 37 9.03 -9.18 2.15
N ILE A 38 8.39 -10.34 2.31
CA ILE A 38 7.29 -10.78 1.44
C ILE A 38 6.11 -9.82 1.54
N GLY A 39 5.69 -9.47 2.76
CA GLY A 39 4.59 -8.53 2.97
C GLY A 39 4.91 -7.13 2.47
N THR A 40 6.14 -6.66 2.67
CA THR A 40 6.63 -5.40 2.10
C THR A 40 6.55 -5.40 0.57
N GLN A 41 6.96 -6.49 -0.08
CA GLN A 41 6.87 -6.61 -1.54
C GLN A 41 5.43 -6.54 -2.03
N ARG A 42 4.48 -7.17 -1.32
CA ARG A 42 3.05 -7.11 -1.65
C ARG A 42 2.50 -5.69 -1.56
N VAL A 43 2.80 -4.98 -0.47
CA VAL A 43 2.39 -3.57 -0.27
C VAL A 43 2.95 -2.68 -1.38
N GLN A 44 4.23 -2.83 -1.73
CA GLN A 44 4.83 -2.06 -2.83
C GLN A 44 4.19 -2.38 -4.19
N GLN A 45 3.84 -3.64 -4.43
CA GLN A 45 3.20 -4.04 -5.68
C GLN A 45 1.82 -3.41 -5.83
N GLU A 46 1.03 -3.39 -4.76
CA GLU A 46 -0.27 -2.71 -4.76
C GLU A 46 -0.12 -1.20 -4.99
N LEU A 47 0.83 -0.54 -4.30
CA LEU A 47 1.10 0.89 -4.52
C LEU A 47 1.45 1.20 -5.99
N ARG A 48 2.28 0.36 -6.63
CA ARG A 48 2.57 0.49 -8.06
C ARG A 48 1.34 0.27 -8.94
N GLN A 49 0.45 -0.66 -8.58
CA GLN A 49 -0.80 -0.85 -9.32
C GLN A 49 -1.72 0.38 -9.24
N ILE A 50 -1.80 0.98 -8.06
CA ILE A 50 -2.53 2.25 -7.85
C ILE A 50 -1.93 3.36 -8.72
N GLU A 51 -0.59 3.48 -8.74
CA GLU A 51 0.13 4.48 -9.54
C GLU A 51 -0.14 4.37 -11.05
N PHE A 52 -0.17 3.15 -11.59
CA PHE A 52 -0.37 2.91 -13.03
C PHE A 52 -1.84 2.67 -13.42
N GLY A 53 -2.78 2.72 -12.46
CA GLY A 53 -4.21 2.53 -12.71
C GLY A 53 -4.59 1.15 -13.24
N MET A 54 -3.80 0.11 -12.91
CA MET A 54 -4.05 -1.27 -13.38
C MET A 54 -4.66 -2.11 -12.26
N PRO A 55 -5.97 -2.42 -12.29
CA PRO A 55 -6.56 -3.37 -11.35
C PRO A 55 -6.18 -4.82 -11.72
N LEU A 56 -5.97 -5.65 -10.69
CA LEU A 56 -6.02 -7.12 -10.79
C LEU A 56 -7.47 -7.60 -10.92
#